data_AF-F5VSI7-F1
#
_entry.id   AF-F5VSI7-F1
#
_cell.length_a   1.000
_cell.length_b   1.000
_cell.length_c   1.000
_cell.angle_alpha   90.00
_cell.angle_beta   90.00
_cell.angle_gamma   90.00
#
_symmetry.space_group_name_H-M   'P 1'
#
loop_
_entity.id
_entity.type
_entity.pdbx_description
1 polymer ?
#
loop_
_entity_poly.entity_id
_entity_poly.type
_entity_poly.pdbx_seq_one_letter_code
_entity_poly.pdbx_strand_id
1 'polypeptide(L)' 'MVVKTVVEAQDIFDKAWEGFKGVDWKEKASISRFVQANYTPYDGDESFLAGPTERSLHIKKS' A
#
# COMPACT_ATOMS: atom_id res chain seq x y z
N MET A 1 14.77 -21.79 16.66
CA MET A 1 14.72 -20.37 16.24
C MET A 1 13.84 -20.11 15.02
N VAL A 2 13.66 -21.07 14.08
CA VAL A 2 12.89 -20.86 12.84
C VAL A 2 11.41 -20.50 13.07
N VAL A 3 10.76 -21.07 14.09
CA VAL A 3 9.33 -20.83 14.37
C VAL A 3 9.05 -19.37 14.77
N LYS A 4 9.96 -18.74 15.53
CA LYS A 4 9.76 -17.35 15.97
C LYS A 4 9.84 -16.38 14.80
N THR A 5 10.75 -16.58 13.86
CA THR A 5 10.93 -15.70 12.70
C THR A 5 9.75 -15.72 11.73
N VAL A 6 9.09 -16.88 11.57
CA VAL A 6 7.92 -17.01 10.67
C VAL A 6 6.68 -16.34 11.28
N VAL A 7 6.48 -16.46 12.60
CA VAL A 7 5.36 -15.81 13.29
C VAL A 7 5.48 -14.28 13.25
N GLU A 8 6.68 -13.74 13.47
CA GLU A 8 6.95 -12.29 13.38
C GLU A 8 6.72 -11.78 11.95
N ALA A 9 7.17 -12.52 10.93
CA ALA A 9 6.96 -12.15 9.54
C ALA A 9 5.46 -12.16 9.16
N GLN A 10 4.70 -13.14 9.64
CA GLN A 10 3.26 -13.22 9.39
C GLN A 10 2.51 -12.03 9.99
N ASP A 11 2.82 -11.64 11.23
CA ASP A 11 2.23 -10.47 11.88
C ASP A 11 2.55 -9.16 11.15
N ILE A 12 3.77 -9.02 10.60
CA ILE A 12 4.15 -7.87 9.76
C ILE A 12 3.25 -7.79 8.53
N PHE A 13 3.02 -8.90 7.83
CA PHE A 13 2.19 -8.91 6.62
C PHE A 13 0.71 -8.71 6.93
N ASP A 14 0.20 -9.30 8.02
CA ASP A 14 -1.20 -9.13 8.41
C ASP A 14 -1.51 -7.68 8.77
N LYS A 15 -0.59 -7.00 9.49
CA LYS A 15 -0.68 -5.56 9.76
C LYS A 15 -0.57 -4.72 8.50
N ALA A 16 0.39 -5.03 7.62
CA ALA A 16 0.58 -4.29 6.37
C ALA A 16 -0.61 -4.44 5.41
N TRP A 17 -1.37 -5.53 5.52
CA TRP A 17 -2.50 -5.83 4.65
C TRP A 17 -3.87 -5.60 5.29
N GLU A 18 -3.92 -5.01 6.48
CA GLU A 18 -5.16 -4.69 7.17
C GLU A 18 -6.03 -3.74 6.31
N GLY A 19 -7.31 -4.07 6.18
CA GLY A 19 -8.27 -3.28 5.40
C GLY A 19 -8.28 -3.55 3.89
N PHE A 20 -7.30 -4.28 3.33
CA PHE A 20 -7.36 -4.69 1.93
C PHE A 20 -8.34 -5.86 1.72
N LYS A 21 -9.14 -5.76 0.65
CA LYS A 21 -10.10 -6.74 0.18
C LYS A 21 -9.43 -7.85 -0.64
N GLY A 22 -10.04 -9.03 -0.60
CA GLY A 22 -9.58 -10.22 -1.31
C GLY A 22 -8.41 -10.93 -0.63
N VAL A 23 -8.31 -12.24 -0.83
CA VAL A 23 -7.25 -13.11 -0.25
C VAL A 23 -6.43 -13.82 -1.32
N ASP A 24 -7.03 -14.05 -2.49
CA ASP A 24 -6.46 -14.78 -3.62
C ASP A 24 -5.19 -14.12 -4.20
N TRP A 25 -5.06 -12.80 -4.07
CA TRP A 25 -3.84 -12.10 -4.50
C TRP A 25 -2.63 -12.39 -3.59
N LYS A 26 -2.85 -12.71 -2.31
CA LYS A 26 -1.81 -13.11 -1.35
C LYS A 26 -1.27 -14.49 -1.72
N GLU A 27 -2.17 -15.43 -1.94
CA GLU A 27 -1.85 -16.84 -2.25
C GLU A 27 -1.15 -17.00 -3.60
N LYS A 28 -1.60 -16.25 -4.61
CA LYS A 28 -1.05 -16.33 -5.98
C LYS A 28 0.02 -15.28 -6.28
N ALA A 29 0.43 -14.51 -5.28
CA ALA A 29 1.39 -13.41 -5.43
C ALA A 29 1.07 -12.51 -6.65
N SER A 30 -0.20 -12.09 -6.80
CA SER A 30 -0.70 -11.43 -8.01
C SER A 30 -1.05 -9.97 -7.78
N ILE A 31 -0.20 -9.08 -8.28
CA ILE A 31 -0.40 -7.62 -8.20
C ILE A 31 -1.69 -7.20 -8.93
N SER A 32 -1.98 -7.79 -10.10
CA SER A 32 -3.19 -7.45 -10.87
C SER A 32 -4.47 -7.73 -10.08
N ARG A 33 -4.54 -8.87 -9.38
CA ARG A 33 -5.70 -9.22 -8.53
C ARG A 33 -5.82 -8.33 -7.30
N PHE A 34 -4.70 -7.93 -6.72
CA PHE A 34 -4.67 -6.96 -5.62
C PHE A 34 -5.29 -5.62 -6.04
N VAL A 35 -4.83 -5.06 -7.17
CA VAL A 35 -5.31 -3.77 -7.69
C VAL A 35 -6.79 -3.87 -8.01
N GLN A 36 -7.23 -4.90 -8.72
CA GLN A 36 -8.65 -5.08 -9.06
C GLN A 36 -9.57 -5.15 -7.83
N ALA A 37 -9.11 -5.77 -6.73
CA ALA A 37 -9.91 -5.91 -5.52
C ALA A 37 -9.95 -4.64 -4.64
N ASN A 38 -8.97 -3.75 -4.75
CA ASN A 38 -8.73 -2.66 -3.80
C ASN A 38 -8.75 -1.25 -4.39
N TYR A 39 -8.62 -1.12 -5.71
CA TYR A 39 -8.67 0.18 -6.38
C TYR A 39 -10.07 0.78 -6.30
N THR A 40 -10.13 2.05 -5.92
CA THR A 40 -11.34 2.87 -6.03
C THR A 40 -11.14 3.82 -7.20
N PRO A 41 -11.92 3.66 -8.28
CA PRO A 41 -11.92 4.63 -9.38
C PRO A 41 -12.17 6.04 -8.86
N TYR A 42 -11.41 7.00 -9.39
CA TYR A 42 -11.58 8.42 -9.09
C TYR A 42 -11.86 9.15 -10.41
N ASP A 43 -13.13 9.49 -10.60
CA ASP A 43 -13.63 10.21 -11.78
C ASP A 43 -13.79 11.73 -11.54
N GLY A 44 -13.26 12.23 -10.42
CA GLY A 44 -13.27 13.66 -10.08
C GLY A 44 -12.15 14.45 -10.76
N ASP A 45 -11.97 15.70 -10.35
CA ASP A 45 -10.96 16.60 -10.90
C ASP A 45 -9.75 16.81 -9.95
N GLU A 46 -8.88 17.75 -10.30
CA GLU A 46 -7.67 18.09 -9.57
C GLU A 46 -7.88 18.89 -8.28
N SER A 47 -9.13 19.20 -7.89
CA SER A 47 -9.44 20.05 -6.74
C SER A 47 -8.98 19.48 -5.39
N PHE A 48 -8.76 18.17 -5.28
CA PHE A 48 -8.25 17.54 -4.05
C PHE A 48 -6.72 17.64 -3.91
N LEU A 49 -6.00 18.05 -4.95
CA LEU A 49 -4.54 18.05 -4.94
C LEU A 49 -4.01 19.04 -3.90
N ALA A 50 -3.16 18.53 -3.00
CA ALA A 50 -2.43 19.35 -2.05
C ALA A 50 -1.13 19.90 -2.67
N GLY A 51 -0.75 21.10 -2.27
CA GLY A 51 0.53 21.71 -2.67
C GLY A 51 1.76 21.02 -2.08
N PRO A 52 2.97 21.35 -2.57
CA PRO A 52 4.21 20.77 -2.07
C PRO A 52 4.51 21.20 -0.64
N THR A 53 5.12 20.30 0.13
CA THR A 53 5.61 20.62 1.48
C THR A 53 6.91 21.45 1.44
N GLU A 54 7.24 22.14 2.55
CA GLU A 54 8.49 22.89 2.70
C GLU A 54 9.73 22.01 2.46
N ARG A 55 9.73 20.78 2.99
CA ARG A 55 10.80 19.80 2.77
C ARG A 55 10.99 19.50 1.29
N SER A 56 9.89 19.28 0.55
CA SER A 56 9.93 19.02 -0.89
C SER A 56 10.48 20.21 -1.69
N LEU A 57 10.09 21.44 -1.32
CA LEU A 57 10.58 22.66 -1.94
C LEU A 57 12.07 22.89 -1.67
N HIS A 58 12.56 22.51 -0.50
CA HIS A 58 13.96 22.64 -0.14
C HIS A 58 14.86 21.74 -1.01
N ILE A 59 14.46 20.47 -1.23
CA ILE A 59 15.23 19.53 -2.07
C ILE A 59 15.34 20.02 -3.52
N LYS A 60 14.26 20.58 -4.08
CA LYS A 60 14.24 21.04 -5.49
C LYS A 60 15.09 22.29 -5.76
N LYS A 61 15.47 23.04 -4.73
CA LYS A 61 16.25 24.29 -4.85
C LYS A 61 17.76 24.08 -4.78
N SER A 62 18.20 22.87 -4.40
CA SER A 62 19.59 22.45 -4.39
C SER A 62 20.00 21.85 -5.73
#